data_AF-D0KN35-F1
#
_entry.id   AF-D0KN35-F1
#
_cell.length_a   1.000
_cell.length_b   1.000
_cell.length_c   1.000
_cell.angle_alpha   90.00
_cell.angle_beta   90.00
_cell.angle_gamma   90.00
#
_symmetry.space_group_name_H-M   'P 1'
#
loop_
_entity.id
_entity.type
_entity.pdbx_description
1 polymer ?
#
loop_
_entity_poly.entity_id
_entity_poly.type
_entity_poly.pdbx_seq_one_letter_code
_entity_poly.pdbx_strand_id
1 'polypeptide(L)'
;MIIEGPVIKFGDKIDTDIIIPARYLKYTDPQYLAQHAMEPLDPEFYKKASKGVVIVAGKVFGMGSSREQAAIALKAAGVKAVIAESFARIFYRNAINNGLPVITLPNSTREINENEYVRINVETGEILVGNKVLKGKGITGMALEILQAGGIMEYLKKIQTVNRN
;
A
#
# COMPACT_ATOMS: atom_id res chain seq x y z
N MET A 1 14.11 -1.96 3.26
CA MET A 1 13.99 -0.84 2.29
C MET A 1 13.40 0.38 3.00
N ILE A 2 13.75 1.60 2.59
CA ILE A 2 13.24 2.85 3.17
C ILE A 2 12.22 3.49 2.22
N ILE A 3 11.10 3.98 2.77
CA ILE A 3 10.02 4.65 2.03
C ILE A 3 9.67 5.93 2.75
N GLU A 4 9.34 6.97 1.99
CA GLU A 4 8.95 8.26 2.55
C GLU A 4 7.93 9.01 1.69
N GLY A 5 7.07 9.78 2.34
CA GLY A 5 6.08 10.60 1.66
C GLY A 5 5.09 11.26 2.63
N PRO A 6 4.32 12.24 2.11
CA PRO A 6 3.21 12.84 2.85
C PRO A 6 2.06 11.82 3.03
N VAL A 7 1.34 11.97 4.13
CA VAL A 7 0.24 11.11 4.53
C VAL A 7 -1.09 11.58 3.94
N ILE A 8 -1.83 10.63 3.38
CA ILE A 8 -3.29 10.73 3.17
C ILE A 8 -3.98 9.79 4.14
N LYS A 9 -4.93 10.29 4.93
CA LYS A 9 -5.57 9.54 6.01
C LYS A 9 -6.98 9.09 5.63
N PHE A 10 -7.29 7.83 5.96
CA PHE A 10 -8.62 7.24 5.83
C PHE A 10 -9.07 6.59 7.14
N GLY A 11 -10.36 6.28 7.23
CA GLY A 11 -10.98 5.68 8.41
C GLY A 11 -10.84 4.15 8.47
N ASP A 12 -11.73 3.55 9.25
CA ASP A 12 -11.89 2.10 9.37
C ASP A 12 -12.62 1.51 8.16
N LYS A 13 -12.46 0.19 7.97
CA LYS A 13 -13.28 -0.64 7.05
C LYS A 13 -13.32 -0.14 5.60
N ILE A 14 -12.17 0.37 5.13
CA ILE A 14 -11.99 0.68 3.72
C ILE A 14 -12.03 -0.63 2.94
N ASP A 15 -13.11 -0.87 2.22
CA ASP A 15 -13.28 -2.07 1.41
C ASP A 15 -12.69 -1.90 0.00
N THR A 16 -12.64 -3.00 -0.73
CA THR A 16 -12.08 -3.06 -2.09
C THR A 16 -12.94 -2.33 -3.14
N ASP A 17 -14.23 -2.11 -2.90
CA ASP A 17 -15.11 -1.30 -3.75
C ASP A 17 -14.86 0.21 -3.55
N ILE A 18 -14.49 0.61 -2.34
CA ILE A 18 -14.01 1.96 -2.02
C ILE A 18 -12.64 2.19 -2.66
N ILE A 19 -11.72 1.22 -2.56
CA ILE A 19 -10.38 1.36 -3.16
C ILE A 19 -10.48 1.44 -4.67
N ILE A 20 -11.25 0.55 -5.29
CA ILE A 20 -11.48 0.55 -6.74
C ILE A 20 -12.90 0.03 -7.06
N PRO A 21 -13.82 0.91 -7.48
CA PRO A 21 -15.19 0.52 -7.79
C PRO A 21 -15.31 -0.58 -8.84
N ALA A 22 -16.27 -1.50 -8.65
CA ALA A 22 -16.46 -2.66 -9.52
C ALA A 22 -16.61 -2.31 -11.02
N ARG A 23 -17.17 -1.13 -11.32
CA ARG A 23 -17.37 -0.61 -12.70
C ARG A 23 -16.07 -0.49 -13.51
N TYR A 24 -14.92 -0.39 -12.84
CA TYR A 24 -13.60 -0.26 -13.48
C TYR A 24 -12.87 -1.59 -13.66
N LEU A 25 -13.39 -2.70 -13.11
CA LEU A 25 -12.71 -4.00 -13.15
C LEU A 25 -12.70 -4.65 -14.54
N LYS A 26 -13.46 -4.11 -15.49
CA LYS A 26 -13.38 -4.48 -16.91
C LYS A 26 -12.09 -3.99 -17.60
N TYR A 27 -11.34 -3.10 -16.95
CA TYR A 27 -10.07 -2.59 -17.46
C TYR A 27 -8.90 -3.26 -16.75
N THR A 28 -7.82 -3.47 -17.50
CA THR A 28 -6.59 -4.11 -17.01
C THR A 28 -5.39 -3.18 -16.98
N ASP A 29 -5.47 -2.01 -17.62
CA ASP A 29 -4.41 -1.01 -17.59
C ASP A 29 -4.26 -0.42 -16.17
N PRO A 30 -3.11 -0.62 -15.50
CA PRO A 30 -2.87 -0.09 -14.18
C PRO A 30 -3.01 1.43 -14.10
N GLN A 31 -2.62 2.18 -15.15
CA GLN A 31 -2.69 3.64 -15.14
C GLN A 31 -4.12 4.16 -15.28
N TYR A 32 -4.97 3.44 -16.01
CA TYR A 32 -6.40 3.73 -16.02
C TYR A 32 -7.04 3.45 -14.65
N LEU A 33 -6.74 2.31 -14.03
CA LEU A 33 -7.25 1.96 -12.70
C LEU A 33 -6.77 2.96 -11.63
N ALA A 34 -5.54 3.46 -11.74
CA ALA A 34 -4.96 4.44 -10.85
C ALA A 34 -5.77 5.74 -10.76
N GLN A 35 -6.30 6.21 -11.89
CA GLN A 35 -7.09 7.45 -11.96
C GLN A 35 -8.39 7.37 -11.13
N HIS A 36 -8.85 6.15 -10.84
CA HIS A 36 -10.07 5.90 -10.08
C HIS A 36 -9.82 5.29 -8.70
N ALA A 37 -8.56 5.22 -8.26
CA ALA A 37 -8.21 4.75 -6.93
C ALA A 37 -8.79 5.68 -5.86
N MET A 38 -9.47 5.12 -4.85
CA MET A 38 -10.08 5.84 -3.72
C MET A 38 -11.15 6.90 -4.11
N GLU A 39 -11.55 6.96 -5.39
CA GLU A 39 -12.49 7.95 -5.95
C GLU A 39 -13.80 8.13 -5.15
N PRO A 40 -14.43 7.07 -4.60
CA PRO A 40 -15.65 7.23 -3.80
C PRO A 40 -15.49 8.08 -2.54
N LEU A 41 -14.28 8.15 -1.96
CA LEU A 41 -14.00 8.95 -0.77
C LEU A 41 -13.28 10.26 -1.11
N ASP A 42 -12.44 10.25 -2.13
CA ASP A 42 -11.66 11.40 -2.56
C ASP A 42 -11.50 11.39 -4.09
N PRO A 43 -12.38 12.08 -4.83
CA PRO A 43 -12.32 12.14 -6.30
C PRO A 43 -11.01 12.71 -6.84
N GLU A 44 -10.30 13.52 -6.05
CA GLU A 44 -9.01 14.12 -6.41
C GLU A 44 -7.82 13.27 -5.92
N PHE A 45 -8.06 12.06 -5.40
CA PHE A 45 -7.01 11.22 -4.80
C PHE A 45 -5.84 10.99 -5.75
N TYR A 46 -6.11 10.64 -7.01
CA TYR A 46 -5.04 10.39 -7.99
C TYR A 46 -4.09 11.58 -8.17
N LYS A 47 -4.62 12.81 -8.17
CA LYS A 47 -3.81 14.03 -8.29
C LYS A 47 -2.89 14.26 -7.08
N LYS A 48 -3.33 13.83 -5.89
CA LYS A 48 -2.52 13.86 -4.67
C LYS A 48 -1.51 12.72 -4.67
N ALA A 49 -1.98 11.50 -4.94
CA ALA A 49 -1.22 10.26 -4.89
C ALA A 49 -0.09 10.19 -5.94
N SER A 50 -0.32 10.76 -7.14
CA SER A 50 0.67 10.77 -8.24
C SER A 50 1.98 11.48 -7.88
N LYS A 51 1.99 12.29 -6.81
CA LYS A 51 3.19 12.92 -6.25
C LYS A 51 3.98 12.00 -5.31
N GLY A 52 3.48 10.79 -5.05
CA GLY A 52 4.10 9.81 -4.18
C GLY A 52 3.71 9.98 -2.71
N VAL A 53 2.70 9.23 -2.25
CA VAL A 53 2.09 9.38 -0.91
C VAL A 53 2.15 8.11 -0.08
N VAL A 54 1.90 8.22 1.22
CA VAL A 54 1.66 7.10 2.13
C VAL A 54 0.21 7.15 2.59
N ILE A 55 -0.51 6.04 2.52
CA ILE A 55 -1.84 5.95 3.12
C ILE A 55 -1.69 5.60 4.60
N VAL A 56 -2.42 6.30 5.48
CA VAL A 56 -2.67 5.89 6.86
C VAL A 56 -4.15 5.56 7.00
N ALA A 57 -4.50 4.38 7.52
CA ALA A 57 -5.88 3.96 7.66
C ALA A 57 -6.17 3.23 8.98
N GLY A 58 -7.45 3.07 9.29
CA GLY A 58 -7.89 2.41 10.51
C GLY A 58 -7.86 0.87 10.42
N LYS A 59 -8.88 0.25 10.97
CA LYS A 59 -9.01 -1.21 11.08
C LYS A 59 -9.53 -1.84 9.79
N VAL A 60 -9.04 -3.04 9.49
CA VAL A 60 -9.52 -3.92 8.41
C VAL A 60 -9.48 -3.28 7.02
N PHE A 61 -8.37 -2.61 6.69
CA PHE A 61 -8.16 -2.02 5.37
C PHE A 61 -8.09 -3.10 4.27
N GLY A 62 -8.73 -2.83 3.14
CA GLY A 62 -8.80 -3.73 1.99
C GLY A 62 -9.80 -4.88 2.15
N MET A 63 -10.86 -4.70 2.93
CA MET A 63 -11.87 -5.74 3.16
C MET A 63 -12.77 -5.98 1.94
N GLY A 64 -13.62 -7.00 2.04
CA GLY A 64 -14.56 -7.37 0.99
C GLY A 64 -13.98 -8.34 -0.02
N SER A 65 -14.33 -8.14 -1.29
CA SER A 65 -14.03 -9.10 -2.36
C SER A 65 -12.54 -9.27 -2.66
N SER A 66 -12.16 -10.44 -3.17
CA SER A 66 -10.78 -10.73 -3.59
C SER A 66 -10.44 -10.01 -4.90
N ARG A 67 -10.07 -8.74 -4.82
CA ARG A 67 -9.67 -7.92 -5.97
C ARG A 67 -8.19 -7.60 -5.90
N GLU A 68 -7.44 -8.11 -6.85
CA GLU A 68 -6.03 -7.75 -7.02
C GLU A 68 -5.88 -6.31 -7.53
N GLN A 69 -6.85 -5.85 -8.32
CA GLN A 69 -6.94 -4.51 -8.90
C GLN A 69 -6.87 -3.41 -7.83
N ALA A 70 -7.31 -3.68 -6.59
CA ALA A 70 -7.22 -2.70 -5.50
C ALA A 70 -5.75 -2.36 -5.17
N ALA A 71 -4.88 -3.36 -5.07
CA ALA A 71 -3.45 -3.13 -4.84
C ALA A 71 -2.77 -2.51 -6.05
N ILE A 72 -3.13 -2.95 -7.26
CA ILE A 72 -2.61 -2.43 -8.53
C ILE A 72 -2.94 -0.94 -8.68
N ALA A 73 -4.21 -0.57 -8.47
CA ALA A 73 -4.68 0.81 -8.60
C ALA A 73 -3.96 1.74 -7.63
N LEU A 74 -3.83 1.36 -6.35
CA LEU A 74 -3.11 2.17 -5.36
C LEU A 74 -1.64 2.35 -5.73
N LYS A 75 -0.94 1.27 -6.09
CA LYS A 75 0.46 1.34 -6.46
C LYS A 75 0.67 2.20 -7.71
N ALA A 76 -0.13 1.99 -8.75
CA ALA A 76 -0.05 2.75 -9.99
C ALA A 76 -0.45 4.23 -9.80
N ALA A 77 -1.33 4.53 -8.82
CA ALA A 77 -1.65 5.89 -8.42
C ALA A 77 -0.51 6.63 -7.73
N GLY A 78 0.57 5.95 -7.35
CA GLY A 78 1.70 6.55 -6.64
C GLY A 78 1.67 6.36 -5.12
N VAL A 79 0.81 5.47 -4.60
CA VAL A 79 0.89 5.07 -3.19
C VAL A 79 2.15 4.24 -2.97
N LYS A 80 3.04 4.76 -2.12
CA LYS A 80 4.34 4.15 -1.83
C LYS A 80 4.25 3.08 -0.74
N ALA A 81 3.34 3.26 0.21
CA ALA A 81 3.05 2.29 1.28
C ALA A 81 1.67 2.55 1.88
N VAL A 82 1.12 1.54 2.54
CA VAL A 82 -0.08 1.66 3.38
C VAL A 82 0.28 1.31 4.82
N ILE A 83 0.01 2.20 5.76
CA ILE A 83 0.06 1.96 7.20
C ILE A 83 -1.38 1.81 7.68
N ALA A 84 -1.72 0.73 8.37
CA ALA A 84 -3.06 0.57 8.92
C ALA A 84 -3.06 -0.15 10.27
N GLU A 85 -4.13 0.01 11.06
CA GLU A 85 -4.28 -0.76 12.31
C GLU A 85 -4.42 -2.25 12.06
N SER A 86 -5.08 -2.64 10.98
CA SER A 86 -5.13 -4.01 10.50
C SER A 86 -5.54 -4.07 9.04
N PHE A 87 -5.21 -5.18 8.39
CA PHE A 87 -5.52 -5.43 6.98
C PHE A 87 -6.39 -6.67 6.83
N ALA A 88 -7.26 -6.67 5.82
CA ALA A 88 -7.85 -7.90 5.35
C ALA A 88 -6.76 -8.81 4.75
N ARG A 89 -6.79 -10.09 5.10
CA ARG A 89 -5.74 -11.07 4.74
C ARG A 89 -5.47 -11.14 3.24
N ILE A 90 -6.52 -11.08 2.42
CA ILE A 90 -6.42 -11.19 0.96
C ILE A 90 -5.75 -9.93 0.38
N PHE A 91 -6.19 -8.74 0.80
CA PHE A 91 -5.56 -7.49 0.38
C PHE A 91 -4.09 -7.44 0.78
N TYR A 92 -3.74 -7.83 2.01
CA TYR A 92 -2.36 -7.85 2.48
C TYR A 92 -1.44 -8.67 1.57
N ARG A 93 -1.88 -9.88 1.18
CA ARG A 93 -1.14 -10.73 0.24
C ARG A 93 -1.05 -10.09 -1.15
N ASN A 94 -2.16 -9.59 -1.68
CA ASN A 94 -2.20 -8.99 -3.01
C ASN A 94 -1.30 -7.75 -3.08
N ALA A 95 -1.26 -6.93 -2.02
CA ALA A 95 -0.38 -5.79 -1.91
C ALA A 95 1.09 -6.20 -2.03
N ILE A 96 1.54 -7.16 -1.23
CA ILE A 96 2.92 -7.68 -1.30
C ILE A 96 3.23 -8.24 -2.69
N ASN A 97 2.34 -9.08 -3.23
CA ASN A 97 2.53 -9.68 -4.56
C ASN A 97 2.64 -8.62 -5.67
N ASN A 98 1.93 -7.50 -5.53
CA ASN A 98 2.02 -6.39 -6.48
C ASN A 98 3.12 -5.40 -6.10
N GLY A 99 3.92 -5.66 -5.08
CA GLY A 99 5.03 -4.80 -4.64
C GLY A 99 4.56 -3.50 -4.00
N LEU A 100 3.44 -3.52 -3.29
CA LEU A 100 2.92 -2.44 -2.44
C LEU A 100 3.16 -2.80 -0.96
N PRO A 101 4.09 -2.11 -0.28
CA PRO A 101 4.37 -2.30 1.15
C PRO A 101 3.18 -1.98 2.04
N VAL A 102 2.93 -2.84 3.03
CA VAL A 102 1.82 -2.74 4.00
C VAL A 102 2.35 -2.90 5.42
N ILE A 103 2.24 -1.89 6.28
CA ILE A 103 2.74 -1.92 7.66
C ILE A 103 1.58 -1.88 8.63
N THR A 104 1.49 -2.89 9.50
CA THR A 104 0.52 -2.88 10.60
C THR A 104 1.05 -2.04 11.75
N LEU A 105 0.30 -1.01 12.15
CA LEU A 105 0.59 -0.15 13.29
C LEU A 105 -0.69 0.06 14.10
N PRO A 106 -0.79 -0.49 15.33
CA PRO A 106 -1.91 -0.21 16.22
C PRO A 106 -2.10 1.29 16.45
N ASN A 107 -3.35 1.75 16.51
CA ASN A 107 -3.73 3.16 16.66
C ASN A 107 -3.17 4.12 15.58
N SER A 108 -2.76 3.61 14.41
CA SER A 108 -2.11 4.42 13.36
C SER A 108 -2.83 5.74 13.02
N THR A 109 -4.17 5.75 12.97
CA THR A 109 -4.96 6.96 12.67
C THR A 109 -4.96 8.01 13.79
N ARG A 110 -4.61 7.62 15.02
CA ARG A 110 -4.40 8.50 16.19
C ARG A 110 -2.95 8.97 16.29
N GLU A 111 -2.02 8.10 15.91
CA GLU A 111 -0.58 8.36 16.03
C GLU A 111 -0.04 9.22 14.90
N ILE A 112 -0.71 9.21 13.73
CA ILE A 112 -0.29 9.89 12.49
C ILE A 112 -1.48 10.67 11.90
N ASN A 113 -1.24 11.94 11.59
CA ASN A 113 -2.23 12.88 11.08
C ASN A 113 -2.11 13.07 9.56
N GLU A 114 -3.20 13.57 8.96
CA GLU A 114 -3.25 13.99 7.56
C GLU A 114 -2.15 15.03 7.27
N ASN A 115 -1.53 14.95 6.09
CA ASN A 115 -0.46 15.83 5.62
C ASN A 115 0.86 15.78 6.42
N GLU A 116 0.98 14.95 7.45
CA GLU A 116 2.29 14.70 8.06
C GLU A 116 3.20 13.96 7.08
N TYR A 117 4.51 14.14 7.24
CA TYR A 117 5.51 13.44 6.45
C TYR A 117 6.05 12.27 7.25
N VAL A 118 6.07 11.08 6.64
CA VAL A 118 6.54 9.86 7.31
C VAL A 118 7.70 9.23 6.58
N ARG A 119 8.63 8.65 7.33
CA ARG A 119 9.71 7.79 6.83
C ARG A 119 9.61 6.43 7.47
N ILE A 120 9.56 5.38 6.66
CA ILE A 120 9.26 4.01 7.05
C ILE A 120 10.47 3.14 6.72
N ASN A 121 10.98 2.41 7.71
CA ASN A 121 11.81 1.24 7.46
C ASN A 121 10.90 0.02 7.37
N VAL A 122 10.66 -0.47 6.15
CA VAL A 122 9.74 -1.59 5.91
C VAL A 122 10.19 -2.87 6.60
N GLU A 123 11.51 -3.07 6.73
CA GLU A 123 12.07 -4.28 7.31
C GLU A 123 11.93 -4.30 8.84
N THR A 124 12.28 -3.20 9.50
CA THR A 124 12.20 -3.11 10.95
C THR A 124 10.80 -2.73 11.44
N GLY A 125 9.96 -2.12 10.60
CA GLY A 125 8.67 -1.55 10.97
C GLY A 125 8.76 -0.22 11.71
N GLU A 126 9.94 0.42 11.79
CA GLU A 126 10.05 1.78 12.33
C GLU A 126 9.41 2.80 11.39
N ILE A 127 8.65 3.71 11.98
CA ILE A 127 7.99 4.81 11.30
C ILE A 127 8.37 6.10 12.03
N LEU A 128 9.11 6.98 11.37
CA LEU A 128 9.46 8.31 11.85
C LEU A 128 8.42 9.31 11.37
N VAL A 129 7.85 10.08 12.31
CA VAL A 129 6.88 11.16 12.07
C VAL A 129 7.37 12.40 12.82
N GLY A 130 7.96 13.35 12.11
CA GLY A 130 8.71 14.44 12.74
C GLY A 130 9.85 13.90 13.63
N ASN A 131 9.80 14.19 14.93
CA ASN A 131 10.76 13.69 15.92
C ASN A 131 10.30 12.41 16.64
N LYS A 132 9.12 11.90 16.31
CA LYS A 132 8.50 10.75 16.97
C LYS A 132 8.82 9.48 16.21
N VAL A 133 9.28 8.45 16.93
CA VAL A 133 9.48 7.11 16.38
C VAL A 133 8.36 6.19 16.86
N LEU A 134 7.65 5.60 15.90
CA LEU A 134 6.61 4.61 16.10
C LEU A 134 7.11 3.24 15.65
N LYS A 135 6.61 2.18 16.29
CA LYS A 135 6.98 0.80 15.98
C LYS A 135 5.78 0.01 15.48
N GLY A 136 5.72 -0.17 14.17
CA GLY A 136 4.81 -1.11 13.52
C GLY A 136 5.42 -2.51 13.38
N LYS A 137 4.67 -3.39 12.71
CA LYS A 137 5.13 -4.72 12.33
C LYS A 137 5.93 -4.64 11.03
N GLY A 138 7.23 -4.88 11.12
CA GLY A 138 8.11 -4.99 9.95
C GLY A 138 7.81 -6.21 9.08
N ILE A 139 8.33 -6.19 7.85
CA ILE A 139 8.24 -7.29 6.89
C ILE A 139 9.64 -7.82 6.61
N THR A 140 9.85 -9.11 6.79
CA THR A 140 11.15 -9.78 6.61
C THR A 140 11.02 -11.00 5.69
N GLY A 141 12.17 -11.60 5.34
CA GLY A 141 12.25 -12.81 4.52
C GLY A 141 11.71 -12.61 3.10
N MET A 142 11.15 -13.67 2.52
CA MET A 142 10.68 -13.67 1.12
C MET A 142 9.69 -12.54 0.81
N ALA A 143 8.82 -12.17 1.75
CA ALA A 143 7.88 -11.06 1.54
C ALA A 143 8.61 -9.73 1.32
N LEU A 144 9.70 -9.48 2.05
CA LEU A 144 10.54 -8.30 1.86
C LEU A 144 11.27 -8.35 0.52
N GLU A 145 11.80 -9.52 0.14
CA GLU A 145 12.50 -9.71 -1.14
C GLU A 145 11.56 -9.47 -2.33
N ILE A 146 10.31 -9.94 -2.23
CA ILE A 146 9.25 -9.67 -3.22
C ILE A 146 9.00 -8.17 -3.35
N LEU A 147 8.85 -7.46 -2.23
CA LEU A 147 8.65 -6.00 -2.23
C LEU A 147 9.83 -5.27 -2.85
N GLN A 148 11.06 -5.65 -2.51
CA GLN A 148 12.29 -5.07 -3.05
C GLN A 148 12.45 -5.31 -4.55
N ALA A 149 11.97 -6.44 -5.06
CA ALA A 149 11.94 -6.73 -6.49
C ALA A 149 10.84 -5.94 -7.23
N GLY A 150 9.91 -5.32 -6.50
CA GLY A 150 8.78 -4.59 -7.08
C GLY A 150 7.52 -5.44 -7.30
N GLY A 151 7.50 -6.68 -6.78
CA GLY A 151 6.37 -7.61 -6.87
C GLY A 151 6.82 -9.03 -7.18
N ILE A 152 5.88 -9.98 -7.08
CA ILE A 152 6.16 -11.42 -7.19
C ILE A 152 6.66 -11.79 -8.59
N MET A 153 6.11 -11.16 -9.64
CA MET A 153 6.53 -11.43 -11.01
C MET A 153 7.99 -11.05 -11.26
N GLU A 154 8.42 -9.89 -10.74
CA GLU A 154 9.80 -9.44 -10.87
C GLU A 154 10.76 -10.26 -10.00
N TYR A 155 10.32 -10.65 -8.81
CA TYR A 155 11.06 -11.58 -7.95
C TYR A 155 11.29 -12.93 -8.66
N LEU A 156 10.26 -13.50 -9.28
CA LEU A 156 10.34 -14.77 -10.02
C LEU A 156 11.26 -14.69 -11.25
N LYS A 157 11.26 -13.56 -11.97
CA LYS A 157 12.21 -13.35 -13.08
C LYS A 157 13.65 -13.34 -12.58
N LYS A 158 13.91 -12.64 -11.47
CA LYS A 158 15.25 -12.54 -10.87
C LYS A 158 15.82 -13.91 -10.48
N ILE A 159 15.03 -14.75 -9.81
CA ILE A 159 15.50 -16.09 -9.40
C ILE A 159 15.73 -17.01 -10.60
N GLN A 160 14.94 -16.89 -11.68
CA GLN A 160 15.15 -17.70 -12.89
C GLN A 160 16.44 -17.32 -13.63
N THR A 161 16.82 -16.05 -13.62
CA THR A 161 18.10 -15.59 -14.19
C THR A 161 19.29 -16.10 -13.38
N VAL A 162 19.20 -16.09 -12.04
CA VAL A 162 20.27 -16.60 -11.16
C VAL A 162 20.52 -18.09 -11.36
N ASN A 163 19.46 -18.90 -11.50
CA ASN A 163 19.60 -20.35 -11.67
C ASN A 163 20.07 -20.79 -13.08
N ARG A 164 20.25 -19.86 -14.02
CA ARG A 164 20.72 -20.13 -15.39
C ARG A 164 22.19 -19.77 -15.62
N ASN A 165 22.84 -19.16 -14.64
CA ASN A 165 24.27 -18.81 -14.63
C ASN A 165 25.02 -19.71 -13.64
#